data_AF-A0A919JC76-F1
#
_entry.id   AF-A0A919JC76-F1
#
_cell.length_a   1.000
_cell.length_b   1.000
_cell.length_c   1.000
_cell.angle_alpha   90.00
_cell.angle_beta   90.00
_cell.angle_gamma   90.00
#
_symmetry.space_group_name_H-M   'P 1'
#
loop_
_entity.id
_entity.type
_entity.pdbx_description
1 polymer ?
#
loop_
_entity_poly.entity_id
_entity_poly.type
_entity_poly.pdbx_seq_one_letter_code
_entity_poly.pdbx_strand_id
1 'polypeptide(L)'
;MVSNQARPVPTLRQPESFPGPMPGRTASPGPLAHAPTAAAQTAPTVPANLLPNRTPAQLLAIAHQGLAEAARTRPDGLRYAAAHLAALRAAAAVLAARARPAAPTKRSRVTSAWSLLVLVAPEFGDWASYFALGATKRAAAEAGIPRVVSPREADDLLRAAEHFVSLVESALGVAYQPTLEAA
;
A
#
# COMPACT_ATOMS: atom_id res chain seq x y z
N MET A 1 -47.76 23.17 39.28
CA MET A 1 -47.93 21.92 40.06
C MET A 1 -47.75 20.78 39.07
N VAL A 2 -46.85 19.81 39.18
CA VAL A 2 -46.03 19.33 40.29
C VAL A 2 -44.75 18.69 39.71
N SER A 3 -43.66 18.84 40.45
CA SER A 3 -42.34 18.24 40.21
C SER A 3 -42.37 16.72 40.11
N ASN A 4 -41.46 16.12 39.34
CA ASN A 4 -40.94 14.79 39.71
C ASN A 4 -39.44 14.71 39.46
N GLN A 5 -38.71 15.02 40.53
CA GLN A 5 -37.30 14.70 40.74
C GLN A 5 -37.20 13.29 41.34
N ALA A 6 -36.40 12.41 40.75
CA ALA A 6 -35.93 11.17 41.38
C ALA A 6 -34.49 10.89 40.92
N ARG A 7 -33.52 11.53 41.59
CA ARG A 7 -32.47 10.96 42.46
C ARG A 7 -31.48 9.95 41.80
N PRO A 8 -30.17 10.14 42.01
CA PRO A 8 -29.10 9.27 41.51
C PRO A 8 -28.93 8.01 42.38
N VAL A 9 -28.50 6.91 41.77
CA VAL A 9 -28.03 5.70 42.47
C VAL A 9 -26.49 5.66 42.53
N PRO A 10 -25.89 5.31 43.68
CA PRO A 10 -24.45 5.33 43.90
C PRO A 10 -23.77 3.95 43.73
N THR A 11 -22.47 4.02 43.45
CA THR A 11 -21.37 3.13 43.90
C THR A 11 -21.40 1.64 43.52
N LEU A 12 -20.35 1.18 42.82
CA LEU A 12 -19.54 0.03 43.28
C LEU A 12 -18.16 -0.08 42.59
N ARG A 13 -17.13 0.04 43.43
CA ARG A 13 -15.83 -0.68 43.48
C ARG A 13 -14.95 -0.87 42.23
N GLN A 14 -13.72 -0.34 42.35
CA GLN A 14 -12.48 -1.02 41.91
C GLN A 14 -12.23 -2.26 42.80
N PRO A 15 -11.54 -3.33 42.32
CA PRO A 15 -10.07 -3.38 42.19
C PRO A 15 -9.65 -4.01 40.84
N GLU A 16 -8.41 -3.92 40.35
CA GLU A 16 -7.36 -4.91 40.65
C GLU A 16 -5.99 -4.46 40.10
N SER A 17 -4.97 -5.03 40.74
CA SER A 17 -3.57 -4.67 40.76
C SER A 17 -2.74 -5.26 39.60
N PHE A 18 -1.59 -4.58 39.38
CA PHE A 18 -0.37 -4.89 38.61
C PHE A 18 0.00 -6.37 38.32
N PRO A 19 0.85 -6.57 37.30
CA PRO A 19 2.23 -6.96 37.62
C PRO A 19 3.31 -6.12 36.90
N GLY A 20 4.39 -5.81 37.62
CA GLY A 20 5.54 -5.07 37.11
C GLY A 20 6.52 -5.92 36.27
N PRO A 21 7.41 -5.30 35.48
CA PRO A 21 8.47 -6.01 34.77
C PRO A 21 9.72 -6.17 35.64
N MET A 22 10.20 -7.40 35.79
CA MET A 22 11.55 -7.70 36.32
C MET A 22 12.56 -7.88 35.17
N PRO A 23 13.86 -7.60 35.40
CA PRO A 23 14.91 -7.60 34.40
C PRO A 23 15.66 -8.93 34.33
N GLY A 24 16.34 -9.16 33.20
CA GLY A 24 17.51 -10.03 33.14
C GLY A 24 17.51 -11.03 31.99
N ARG A 25 18.39 -10.81 31.01
CA ARG A 25 19.44 -11.78 30.64
C ARG A 25 20.36 -11.23 29.55
N THR A 26 21.59 -11.00 29.96
CA THR A 26 22.79 -10.94 29.14
C THR A 26 23.02 -12.26 28.42
N ALA A 27 23.32 -12.23 27.12
CA ALA A 27 24.25 -13.16 26.47
C ALA A 27 24.55 -12.72 25.02
N SER A 28 25.80 -12.35 24.79
CA SER A 28 26.53 -12.51 23.52
C SER A 28 27.85 -13.18 23.91
N PRO A 29 28.36 -14.19 23.16
CA PRO A 29 29.25 -13.86 22.04
C PRO A 29 29.28 -14.87 20.86
N GLY A 30 29.57 -14.35 19.66
CA GLY A 30 30.66 -14.85 18.79
C GLY A 30 30.39 -15.96 17.74
N PRO A 31 30.94 -15.88 16.51
CA PRO A 31 30.51 -16.67 15.33
C PRO A 31 31.57 -17.67 14.79
N LEU A 32 31.14 -18.78 14.15
CA LEU A 32 31.94 -19.55 13.17
C LEU A 32 31.03 -20.25 12.11
N ALA A 33 31.27 -19.90 10.82
CA ALA A 33 31.23 -20.63 9.51
C ALA A 33 30.41 -21.96 9.35
N HIS A 34 29.83 -22.38 8.21
CA HIS A 34 29.94 -22.06 6.76
C HIS A 34 28.76 -22.72 5.95
N ALA A 35 28.23 -21.99 4.93
CA ALA A 35 27.58 -22.30 3.60
C ALA A 35 27.19 -23.75 3.15
N PRO A 36 26.23 -23.98 2.18
CA PRO A 36 26.00 -23.15 0.98
C PRO A 36 24.55 -23.01 0.38
N THR A 37 24.41 -21.94 -0.41
CA THR A 37 23.54 -21.71 -1.60
C THR A 37 22.01 -21.92 -1.53
N ALA A 38 21.29 -20.87 -1.14
CA ALA A 38 20.01 -20.53 -1.77
C ALA A 38 20.14 -19.12 -2.34
N ALA A 39 19.96 -19.03 -3.67
CA ALA A 39 20.25 -17.87 -4.48
C ALA A 39 19.85 -16.54 -3.82
N ALA A 40 20.84 -15.68 -3.67
CA ALA A 40 20.65 -14.25 -3.51
C ALA A 40 19.76 -13.79 -4.67
N GLN A 41 18.48 -13.57 -4.40
CA GLN A 41 17.63 -12.75 -5.24
C GLN A 41 18.08 -11.32 -5.00
N THR A 42 19.15 -10.93 -5.69
CA THR A 42 19.48 -9.55 -5.94
C THR A 42 18.30 -8.96 -6.70
N ALA A 43 17.32 -8.45 -5.96
CA ALA A 43 16.50 -7.37 -6.47
C ALA A 43 17.47 -6.33 -7.04
N PRO A 44 17.28 -5.84 -8.28
CA PRO A 44 18.05 -4.69 -8.72
C PRO A 44 17.70 -3.56 -7.76
N THR A 45 18.59 -3.29 -6.81
CA THR A 45 18.58 -2.10 -5.97
C THR A 45 18.93 -0.95 -6.91
N VAL A 46 17.92 -0.50 -7.64
CA VAL A 46 18.01 0.73 -8.41
C VAL A 46 18.28 1.84 -7.39
N PRO A 47 19.41 2.57 -7.49
CA PRO A 47 19.72 3.63 -6.55
C PRO A 47 18.58 4.65 -6.56
N ALA A 48 18.06 4.96 -5.38
CA ALA A 48 16.91 5.84 -5.15
C ALA A 48 17.15 7.32 -5.52
N ASN A 49 18.24 7.64 -6.23
CA ASN A 49 18.64 8.99 -6.62
C ASN A 49 18.42 9.30 -8.12
N LEU A 50 17.71 8.44 -8.86
CA LEU A 50 17.31 8.68 -10.26
C LEU A 50 15.84 9.08 -10.45
N LEU A 51 15.12 9.44 -9.37
CA LEU A 51 13.70 9.77 -9.48
C LEU A 51 13.32 11.01 -8.67
N PRO A 52 13.42 12.19 -9.31
CA PRO A 52 12.28 13.08 -9.45
C PRO A 52 11.82 13.02 -10.92
N ASN A 53 10.51 12.84 -11.17
CA ASN A 53 9.86 12.97 -12.49
C ASN A 53 9.80 11.71 -13.37
N ARG A 54 9.43 10.54 -12.81
CA ARG A 54 8.89 9.46 -13.66
C ARG A 54 7.60 9.96 -14.32
N THR A 55 7.51 9.87 -15.65
CA THR A 55 6.30 10.28 -16.36
C THR A 55 5.13 9.34 -16.00
N PRO A 56 3.87 9.81 -16.08
CA PRO A 56 2.71 8.95 -15.87
C PRO A 56 2.78 7.66 -16.73
N ALA A 57 3.23 7.78 -17.98
CA ALA A 57 3.42 6.66 -18.89
C ALA A 57 4.46 5.63 -18.39
N GLN A 58 5.59 6.09 -17.84
CA GLN A 58 6.59 5.18 -17.26
C GLN A 58 6.05 4.46 -16.02
N LEU A 59 5.25 5.13 -15.19
CA LEU A 59 4.63 4.52 -14.02
C LEU A 59 3.62 3.42 -14.42
N LEU A 60 2.85 3.66 -15.48
CA LEU A 60 1.96 2.66 -16.08
C LEU A 60 2.71 1.46 -16.66
N ALA A 61 3.79 1.68 -17.41
CA ALA A 61 4.61 0.60 -17.94
C ALA A 61 5.15 -0.30 -16.83
N ILE A 62 5.60 0.29 -15.71
CA ILE A 62 6.08 -0.48 -14.55
C ILE A 62 4.92 -1.18 -13.82
N ALA A 63 3.73 -0.57 -13.77
CA ALA A 63 2.55 -1.21 -13.21
C ALA A 63 2.19 -2.48 -13.99
N HIS A 64 2.15 -2.41 -15.32
CA HIS A 64 1.91 -3.57 -16.20
C HIS A 64 2.95 -4.66 -16.03
N GLN A 65 4.23 -4.31 -16.00
CA GLN A 65 5.30 -5.28 -15.76
C GLN A 65 5.11 -5.96 -14.40
N GLY A 66 4.72 -5.19 -13.37
CA GLY A 66 4.42 -5.71 -12.04
C GLY A 66 3.22 -6.65 -12.00
N LEU A 67 2.17 -6.41 -12.79
CA LEU A 67 1.02 -7.32 -12.92
C LEU A 67 1.42 -8.63 -13.61
N ALA A 68 2.19 -8.56 -14.70
CA ALA A 68 2.69 -9.74 -15.40
C ALA A 68 3.63 -10.59 -14.50
N GLU A 69 4.41 -9.95 -13.64
CA GLU A 69 5.21 -10.61 -12.61
C GLU A 69 4.34 -11.24 -11.52
N ALA A 70 3.35 -10.52 -11.01
CA ALA A 70 2.40 -11.02 -10.02
C ALA A 70 1.67 -12.27 -10.53
N ALA A 71 1.20 -12.26 -11.77
CA ALA A 71 0.51 -13.40 -12.40
C ALA A 71 1.37 -14.68 -12.44
N ARG A 72 2.70 -14.56 -12.53
CA ARG A 72 3.65 -15.68 -12.52
C ARG A 72 4.14 -16.06 -11.12
N THR A 73 3.84 -15.26 -10.10
CA THR A 73 4.31 -15.46 -8.73
C THR A 73 3.50 -16.56 -8.05
N ARG A 74 4.16 -17.63 -7.58
CA ARG A 74 3.51 -18.79 -6.95
C ARG A 74 3.06 -18.55 -5.50
N PRO A 75 3.86 -17.91 -4.62
CA PRO A 75 3.40 -17.64 -3.26
C PRO A 75 2.26 -16.61 -3.27
N ASP A 76 1.08 -17.00 -2.78
CA ASP A 76 -0.14 -16.17 -2.83
C ASP A 76 0.05 -14.81 -2.14
N GLY A 77 0.77 -14.79 -1.02
CA GLY A 77 1.10 -13.54 -0.30
C GLY A 77 1.99 -12.60 -1.11
N LEU A 78 3.00 -13.13 -1.82
CA LEU A 78 3.86 -12.32 -2.68
C LEU A 78 3.11 -11.85 -3.93
N ARG A 79 2.26 -12.70 -4.52
CA ARG A 79 1.36 -12.31 -5.62
C ARG A 79 0.46 -11.14 -5.21
N TYR A 80 -0.15 -11.22 -4.02
CA TYR A 80 -0.99 -10.16 -3.47
C TYR A 80 -0.22 -8.86 -3.25
N ALA A 81 0.97 -8.93 -2.65
CA ALA A 81 1.83 -7.76 -2.44
C ALA A 81 2.25 -7.11 -3.78
N ALA A 82 2.63 -7.92 -4.77
CA ALA A 82 3.02 -7.47 -6.10
C ALA A 82 1.87 -6.79 -6.85
N ALA A 83 0.67 -7.40 -6.86
CA ALA A 83 -0.53 -6.82 -7.46
C ALA A 83 -0.88 -5.47 -6.81
N HIS A 84 -0.81 -5.38 -5.48
CA HIS A 84 -1.05 -4.12 -4.77
C HIS A 84 -0.02 -3.05 -5.11
N LEU A 85 1.26 -3.42 -5.28
CA LEU A 85 2.31 -2.48 -5.65
C LEU A 85 2.15 -1.98 -7.09
N ALA A 86 1.66 -2.83 -8.01
CA ALA A 86 1.29 -2.39 -9.35
C ALA A 86 0.15 -1.35 -9.31
N ALA A 87 -0.90 -1.59 -8.52
CA ALA A 87 -1.99 -0.63 -8.32
C ALA A 87 -1.49 0.71 -7.74
N LEU A 88 -0.58 0.69 -6.76
CA LEU A 88 0.04 1.91 -6.21
C LEU A 88 0.79 2.73 -7.27
N ARG A 89 1.44 2.06 -8.23
CA ARG A 89 2.16 2.75 -9.32
C ARG A 89 1.19 3.42 -10.30
N ALA A 90 0.07 2.78 -10.60
CA ALA A 90 -0.99 3.40 -11.40
C ALA A 90 -1.63 4.61 -10.69
N ALA A 91 -1.90 4.50 -9.39
CA ALA A 91 -2.36 5.65 -8.59
C ALA A 91 -1.33 6.78 -8.59
N ALA A 92 -0.04 6.47 -8.48
CA ALA A 92 1.03 7.44 -8.60
C ALA A 92 1.09 8.08 -10.01
N ALA A 93 0.72 7.36 -11.07
CA ALA A 93 0.63 7.92 -12.42
C ALA A 93 -0.49 8.97 -12.52
N VAL A 94 -1.66 8.71 -11.95
CA VAL A 94 -2.77 9.69 -11.86
C VAL A 94 -2.32 10.92 -11.07
N LEU A 95 -1.70 10.70 -9.91
CA LEU A 95 -1.17 11.77 -9.08
C LEU A 95 -0.12 12.58 -9.85
N ALA A 96 0.80 11.96 -10.57
CA ALA A 96 1.82 12.65 -11.37
C ALA A 96 1.22 13.45 -12.55
N ALA A 97 0.14 12.95 -13.15
CA ALA A 97 -0.53 13.64 -14.26
C ALA A 97 -1.40 14.83 -13.80
N ARG A 98 -2.02 14.72 -12.62
CA ARG A 98 -2.98 15.70 -12.11
C ARG A 98 -2.42 16.64 -11.04
N ALA A 99 -1.33 16.25 -10.37
CA ALA A 99 -0.65 17.13 -9.43
C ALA A 99 -0.05 18.29 -10.21
N ARG A 100 -0.65 19.47 -10.06
CA ARG A 100 -0.03 20.73 -10.47
C ARG A 100 1.35 20.81 -9.79
N PRO A 101 2.41 21.27 -10.48
CA PRO A 101 3.77 21.34 -9.94
C PRO A 101 3.85 22.35 -8.79
N ALA A 102 3.38 21.95 -7.61
CA ALA A 102 3.77 22.49 -6.33
C ALA A 102 4.83 21.55 -5.77
N ALA A 103 5.96 22.13 -5.37
CA ALA A 103 7.21 21.52 -4.91
C ALA A 103 7.08 20.15 -4.20
N PRO A 104 8.11 19.28 -4.28
CA PRO A 104 8.06 17.90 -3.81
C PRO A 104 7.80 17.84 -2.31
N THR A 105 6.53 17.72 -1.93
CA THR A 105 6.16 17.64 -0.53
C THR A 105 6.51 16.26 0.00
N LYS A 106 7.61 16.21 0.75
CA LYS A 106 8.14 15.08 1.53
C LYS A 106 7.18 14.51 2.59
N ARG A 107 5.86 14.76 2.52
CA ARG A 107 4.88 14.50 3.59
C ARG A 107 3.74 13.52 3.28
N SER A 108 3.80 12.76 2.18
CA SER A 108 2.77 11.73 1.90
C SER A 108 3.06 10.36 2.53
N ARG A 109 3.78 10.31 3.67
CA ARG A 109 3.90 9.06 4.43
C ARG A 109 2.74 8.87 5.42
N VAL A 110 2.09 9.97 5.83
CA VAL A 110 0.94 9.96 6.76
C VAL A 110 -0.39 10.07 6.00
N THR A 111 -0.41 10.81 4.88
CA THR A 111 -1.52 10.75 3.92
C THR A 111 -1.19 9.64 2.92
N SER A 112 -1.84 8.48 3.05
CA SER A 112 -1.63 7.35 2.14
C SER A 112 -1.88 7.78 0.68
N ALA A 113 -1.17 7.21 -0.28
CA ALA A 113 -1.35 7.55 -1.71
C ALA A 113 -2.83 7.43 -2.15
N TRP A 114 -3.58 6.52 -1.53
CA TRP A 114 -5.02 6.34 -1.72
C TRP A 114 -5.85 7.52 -1.22
N SER A 115 -5.50 8.08 -0.06
CA SER A 115 -6.15 9.29 0.46
C SER A 115 -5.91 10.51 -0.44
N LEU A 116 -4.71 10.63 -1.01
CA LEU A 116 -4.44 11.69 -2.00
C LEU A 116 -5.19 11.45 -3.31
N LEU A 117 -5.34 10.20 -3.75
CA LEU A 117 -6.07 9.87 -4.97
C LEU A 117 -7.53 10.32 -4.90
N VAL A 118 -8.22 10.11 -3.77
CA VAL A 118 -9.60 10.58 -3.55
C VAL A 118 -9.71 12.10 -3.70
N LEU A 119 -8.69 12.86 -3.29
CA LEU A 119 -8.68 14.32 -3.37
C LEU A 119 -8.45 14.83 -4.79
N VAL A 120 -7.55 14.21 -5.57
CA VAL A 120 -7.18 14.68 -6.92
C VAL A 120 -8.00 14.05 -8.04
N ALA A 121 -8.61 12.91 -7.77
CA ALA A 121 -9.32 12.09 -8.74
C ALA A 121 -10.43 11.30 -8.02
N PRO A 122 -11.49 12.00 -7.56
CA PRO A 122 -12.59 11.39 -6.81
C PRO A 122 -13.32 10.28 -7.58
N GLU A 123 -13.23 10.25 -8.92
CA GLU A 123 -13.75 9.16 -9.74
C GLU A 123 -13.08 7.80 -9.45
N PHE A 124 -11.89 7.80 -8.85
CA PHE A 124 -11.22 6.59 -8.38
C PHE A 124 -11.42 6.34 -6.88
N GLY A 125 -12.36 7.03 -6.23
CA GLY A 125 -12.56 6.98 -4.78
C GLY A 125 -12.94 5.58 -4.27
N ASP A 126 -13.76 4.86 -5.02
CA ASP A 126 -14.15 3.48 -4.68
C ASP A 126 -12.95 2.53 -4.76
N TRP A 127 -12.10 2.71 -5.77
CA TRP A 127 -10.85 1.97 -5.91
C TRP A 127 -9.86 2.29 -4.79
N ALA A 128 -9.71 3.57 -4.44
CA ALA A 128 -8.86 4.00 -3.34
C ALA A 128 -9.29 3.37 -2.01
N SER A 129 -10.60 3.33 -1.75
CA SER A 129 -11.17 2.69 -0.56
C SER A 129 -10.93 1.18 -0.56
N TYR A 130 -11.20 0.51 -1.69
CA TYR A 130 -10.97 -0.93 -1.86
C TYR A 130 -9.52 -1.33 -1.58
N PHE A 131 -8.55 -0.62 -2.17
CA PHE A 131 -7.14 -0.92 -1.94
C PHE A 131 -6.67 -0.51 -0.54
N ALA A 132 -7.15 0.60 0.03
CA ALA A 132 -6.78 0.98 1.39
C ALA A 132 -7.16 -0.10 2.42
N LEU A 133 -8.33 -0.75 2.26
CA LEU A 133 -8.75 -1.87 3.12
C LEU A 133 -7.80 -3.08 3.02
N GLY A 134 -7.22 -3.32 1.84
CA GLY A 134 -6.24 -4.39 1.60
C GLY A 134 -4.82 -4.11 2.08
N ALA A 135 -4.49 -2.87 2.45
CA ALA A 135 -3.12 -2.45 2.75
C ALA A 135 -2.52 -3.17 3.98
N THR A 136 -3.31 -3.38 5.03
CA THR A 136 -2.86 -4.11 6.23
C THR A 136 -2.56 -5.58 5.91
N LYS A 137 -3.39 -6.21 5.07
CA LYS A 137 -3.20 -7.59 4.62
C LYS A 137 -1.96 -7.72 3.74
N ARG A 138 -1.70 -6.74 2.88
CA ARG A 138 -0.47 -6.63 2.09
C ARG A 138 0.77 -6.54 2.99
N ALA A 139 0.75 -5.69 4.03
CA ALA A 139 1.87 -5.57 4.96
C ALA A 139 2.16 -6.89 5.70
N ALA A 140 1.12 -7.61 6.11
CA ALA A 140 1.26 -8.94 6.71
C ALA A 140 1.80 -9.99 5.71
N ALA A 141 1.38 -9.93 4.45
CA ALA A 141 1.87 -10.82 3.40
C ALA A 141 3.35 -10.57 3.06
N GLU A 142 3.79 -9.30 3.03
CA GLU A 142 5.20 -8.91 2.84
C GLU A 142 6.08 -9.34 4.02
N ALA A 143 5.53 -9.33 5.24
CA ALA A 143 6.19 -9.85 6.43
C ALA A 143 6.33 -11.39 6.43
N GLY A 144 5.82 -12.07 5.41
CA GLY A 144 5.93 -13.53 5.28
C GLY A 144 5.01 -14.29 6.24
N ILE A 145 3.97 -13.64 6.77
CA ILE A 145 3.02 -14.31 7.66
C ILE A 145 2.27 -15.39 6.85
N PRO A 146 2.41 -16.68 7.21
CA PRO A 146 1.83 -17.76 6.43
C PRO A 146 0.29 -17.68 6.44
N ARG A 147 -0.33 -18.00 5.30
CA ARG A 147 -1.80 -18.09 5.12
C ARG A 147 -2.61 -16.83 5.44
N VAL A 148 -1.99 -15.65 5.49
CA VAL A 148 -2.71 -14.37 5.65
C VAL A 148 -3.50 -13.96 4.40
N VAL A 149 -3.15 -14.52 3.25
CA VAL A 149 -3.83 -14.36 1.97
C VAL A 149 -4.13 -15.75 1.42
N SER A 150 -5.38 -15.96 1.01
CA SER A 150 -5.79 -17.14 0.25
C SER A 150 -5.53 -16.97 -1.26
N PRO A 151 -5.40 -18.08 -2.01
CA PRO A 151 -5.23 -18.01 -3.47
C PRO A 151 -6.32 -17.19 -4.17
N ARG A 152 -7.58 -17.35 -3.73
CA ARG A 152 -8.73 -16.62 -4.28
C ARG A 152 -8.59 -15.11 -4.05
N GLU A 153 -8.17 -14.69 -2.87
CA GLU A 153 -7.95 -13.27 -2.59
C GLU A 153 -6.78 -12.69 -3.39
N ALA A 154 -5.73 -13.48 -3.64
CA ALA A 154 -4.63 -13.07 -4.50
C ALA A 154 -5.09 -12.89 -5.95
N ASP A 155 -5.91 -13.82 -6.47
CA ASP A 155 -6.46 -13.75 -7.83
C ASP A 155 -7.50 -12.62 -7.98
N ASP A 156 -8.33 -12.40 -6.96
CA ASP A 156 -9.31 -11.31 -6.94
C ASP A 156 -8.61 -9.95 -6.88
N LEU A 157 -7.56 -9.81 -6.06
CA LEU A 157 -6.75 -8.60 -6.04
C LEU A 157 -6.02 -8.38 -7.37
N LEU A 158 -5.51 -9.44 -8.00
CA LEU A 158 -4.84 -9.33 -9.30
C LEU A 158 -5.82 -8.81 -10.37
N ARG A 159 -7.01 -9.42 -10.48
CA ARG A 159 -8.07 -8.95 -11.40
C ARG A 159 -8.49 -7.51 -11.11
N ALA A 160 -8.64 -7.16 -9.84
CA ALA A 160 -8.95 -5.80 -9.41
C ALA A 160 -7.85 -4.80 -9.81
N ALA A 161 -6.59 -5.18 -9.64
CA ALA A 161 -5.44 -4.34 -10.00
C ALA A 161 -5.31 -4.17 -11.53
N GLU A 162 -5.53 -5.24 -12.32
CA GLU A 162 -5.60 -5.17 -13.78
C GLU A 162 -6.69 -4.20 -14.25
N HIS A 163 -7.90 -4.34 -13.71
CA HIS A 163 -9.01 -3.46 -14.06
C HIS A 163 -8.73 -2.01 -13.68
N PHE A 164 -8.20 -1.77 -12.47
CA PHE A 164 -7.82 -0.42 -12.05
C PHE A 164 -6.76 0.20 -12.97
N VAL A 165 -5.73 -0.55 -13.36
CA VAL A 165 -4.71 -0.07 -14.32
C VAL A 165 -5.35 0.32 -15.64
N SER A 166 -6.21 -0.52 -16.23
CA SER A 166 -6.90 -0.18 -17.48
C SER A 166 -7.79 1.06 -17.39
N LEU A 167 -8.45 1.28 -16.24
CA LEU A 167 -9.23 2.50 -16.00
C LEU A 167 -8.34 3.74 -15.90
N VAL A 168 -7.20 3.62 -15.21
CA VAL A 168 -6.21 4.70 -15.13
C VAL A 168 -5.65 5.01 -16.52
N GLU A 169 -5.31 4.00 -17.31
CA GLU A 169 -4.84 4.18 -18.69
C GLU A 169 -5.86 4.88 -19.57
N SER A 170 -7.12 4.50 -19.47
CA SER A 170 -8.21 5.14 -20.21
C SER A 170 -8.37 6.61 -19.79
N ALA A 171 -8.36 6.87 -18.47
CA ALA A 171 -8.46 8.23 -17.95
C ALA A 171 -7.24 9.10 -18.29
N LEU A 172 -6.03 8.52 -18.26
CA LEU A 172 -4.81 9.21 -18.66
C LEU A 172 -4.71 9.36 -20.18
N GLY A 173 -5.22 8.43 -20.98
CA GLY A 173 -5.30 8.57 -22.44
C GLY A 173 -6.25 9.68 -22.87
N VAL A 174 -7.37 9.85 -22.14
CA VAL A 174 -8.29 10.99 -22.29
C VAL A 174 -7.66 12.29 -21.78
N ALA A 175 -6.90 12.24 -20.67
CA ALA A 175 -6.30 13.43 -20.07
C ALA A 175 -4.96 13.87 -20.70
N TYR A 176 -4.21 12.96 -21.31
CA TYR A 176 -2.87 13.17 -21.88
C TYR A 176 -2.90 13.55 -23.37
N GLN A 177 -4.07 13.87 -23.93
CA GLN A 177 -4.17 14.24 -25.34
C GLN A 177 -3.25 15.46 -25.60
N PRO A 178 -2.10 15.26 -26.28
CA PRO A 178 -1.12 16.32 -26.41
C PRO A 178 -1.78 17.41 -27.23
N THR A 179 -1.75 18.64 -26.71
CA THR A 179 -2.25 19.81 -27.43
C THR A 179 -1.56 19.81 -28.78
N LEU A 180 -2.31 19.56 -29.84
CA LEU A 180 -1.80 19.72 -31.20
C LEU A 180 -1.41 21.19 -31.31
N GLU A 181 -0.11 21.47 -31.30
CA GLU A 181 0.39 22.76 -31.78
C GLU A 181 -0.05 22.85 -33.25
N ALA A 182 -1.05 23.69 -33.49
CA ALA A 182 -1.38 24.16 -34.82
C ALA A 182 -0.21 25.02 -35.29
N ALA A 183 0.56 24.48 -36.23
CA ALA A 183 1.62 25.18 -36.95
C ALA A 183 1.07 26.22 -37.93
#